data_AF-A0A672JFT5-F1
#
_entry.id   AF-A0A672JFT5-F1
#
_cell.length_a   1.000
_cell.length_b   1.000
_cell.length_c   1.000
_cell.angle_alpha   90.00
_cell.angle_beta   90.00
_cell.angle_gamma   90.00
#
_symmetry.space_group_name_H-M   'P 1'
#
loop_
_entity.id
_entity.type
_entity.pdbx_description
1 polymer ?
#
loop_
_entity_poly.entity_id
_entity_poly.type
_entity_poly.pdbx_seq_one_letter_code
_entity_poly.pdbx_strand_id
1 'polypeptide(L)'
;MPLPPALLARLAKRGIVKPTEQEADEEIIAEDYDDNNVDYEATRKENLPPNWYKVFDPACGLPYYWNVETDLVTWLSPNDPTAVITKPAKKVRAEVVDDRVERQFEKPDRERDRERERERERDRERERERDRDRDRDDGRDRDRDRRKTRREDMAPPYGKSKRGRKDEEMDPMDPSAYSDAPRGSWSSGLPKRNEAKTGADTTAAGPLFQQRPYPSPGAVLRANAANQIPKE
;
A
#
# COMPACT_ATOMS: atom_id res chain seq x y z
N MET A 1 44.09 27.91 -53.20
CA MET A 1 42.99 27.23 -52.49
C MET A 1 43.46 26.96 -51.06
N PRO A 2 42.73 27.41 -50.03
CA PRO A 2 43.12 27.18 -48.64
C PRO A 2 43.08 25.68 -48.32
N LEU A 3 44.06 25.18 -47.56
CA LEU A 3 44.14 23.77 -47.15
C LEU A 3 43.07 23.47 -46.08
N PRO A 4 42.45 22.28 -46.07
CA PRO A 4 41.48 21.92 -45.05
C PRO A 4 42.15 21.77 -43.67
N PRO A 5 41.46 22.15 -42.57
CA PRO A 5 42.06 22.24 -41.23
C PRO A 5 42.74 20.96 -40.74
N ALA A 6 42.14 19.80 -41.02
CA ALA A 6 42.68 18.51 -40.61
C ALA A 6 44.03 18.16 -41.27
N LEU A 7 44.23 18.59 -42.53
CA LEU A 7 45.51 18.43 -43.23
C LEU A 7 46.55 19.40 -42.69
N LEU A 8 46.15 20.65 -42.40
CA LEU A 8 47.02 21.66 -41.82
C LEU A 8 47.58 21.20 -40.46
N ALA A 9 46.73 20.70 -39.57
CA ALA A 9 47.15 20.16 -38.27
C ALA A 9 48.13 18.99 -38.39
N ARG A 10 47.90 18.07 -39.34
CA ARG A 10 48.81 16.94 -39.61
C ARG A 10 50.16 17.39 -40.17
N LEU A 11 50.17 18.38 -41.06
CA LEU A 11 51.40 18.95 -41.62
C LEU A 11 52.18 19.76 -40.57
N ALA A 12 51.47 20.49 -39.70
CA ALA A 12 52.07 21.19 -38.57
C ALA A 12 52.72 20.23 -37.57
N LYS A 13 52.04 19.13 -37.20
CA LYS A 13 52.62 18.06 -36.36
C LYS A 13 53.85 17.40 -36.97
N ARG A 14 54.00 17.43 -38.29
CA ARG A 14 55.19 16.94 -39.01
C ARG A 14 56.24 18.02 -39.29
N GLY A 15 56.04 19.24 -38.79
CA GLY A 15 56.98 20.35 -38.93
C GLY A 15 57.07 20.94 -40.34
N ILE A 16 56.12 20.63 -41.22
CA ILE A 16 56.11 21.08 -42.63
C ILE A 16 55.50 22.47 -42.75
N VAL A 17 54.56 22.83 -41.87
CA VAL A 17 53.86 24.12 -41.88
C VAL A 17 53.93 24.71 -40.47
N LYS A 18 54.32 25.99 -40.35
CA LYS A 18 54.30 26.71 -39.07
C LYS A 18 52.84 26.96 -38.68
N PRO A 19 52.36 26.51 -37.50
CA PRO A 19 51.03 26.86 -37.05
C PRO A 19 50.98 28.38 -36.88
N THR A 20 50.08 29.04 -37.61
CA THR A 20 49.72 30.43 -37.30
C THR A 20 49.02 30.40 -35.95
N GLU A 21 49.55 31.17 -34.99
CA GLU A 21 49.02 31.38 -33.64
C GLU A 21 47.64 32.07 -33.70
N GLN A 22 46.65 31.38 -34.23
CA GLN A 22 45.28 31.59 -33.78
C GLN A 22 45.16 30.70 -32.57
N GLU A 23 45.37 31.34 -31.40
CA GLU A 23 44.86 30.88 -30.12
C GLU A 23 43.52 30.20 -30.40
N ALA A 24 43.51 28.88 -30.25
CA ALA A 24 42.27 28.25 -29.88
C ALA A 24 41.95 28.94 -28.56
N ASP A 25 40.96 29.83 -28.59
CA ASP A 25 40.16 30.16 -27.43
C ASP A 25 39.61 28.82 -26.94
N GLU A 26 40.46 28.08 -26.22
CA GLU A 26 40.04 27.02 -25.33
C GLU A 26 39.19 27.77 -24.32
N GLU A 27 37.89 27.86 -24.58
CA GLU A 27 36.92 28.23 -23.57
C GLU A 27 37.21 27.31 -22.39
N ILE A 28 37.87 27.90 -21.39
CA ILE A 28 38.12 27.29 -20.10
C ILE A 28 36.72 27.11 -19.54
N ILE A 29 36.15 25.93 -19.72
CA ILE A 29 35.00 25.41 -18.95
C ILE A 29 35.53 25.15 -17.54
N ALA A 30 36.07 26.19 -16.89
CA ALA A 30 36.00 26.25 -15.45
C ALA A 30 34.51 26.44 -15.22
N GLU A 31 33.83 25.35 -14.89
CA GLU A 31 32.64 25.45 -14.05
C GLU A 31 33.02 26.41 -12.94
N ASP A 32 32.51 27.62 -13.04
CA ASP A 32 32.47 28.58 -11.97
C ASP A 32 31.56 27.95 -10.91
N TYR A 33 32.14 27.04 -10.14
CA TYR A 33 31.76 26.81 -8.75
C TYR A 33 32.08 28.08 -7.95
N ASP A 34 31.58 29.21 -8.42
CA ASP A 34 31.49 30.41 -7.65
C ASP A 34 30.44 30.12 -6.59
N ASP A 35 30.90 30.12 -5.35
CA ASP A 35 30.15 29.93 -4.12
C ASP A 35 29.21 31.14 -3.88
N ASN A 36 28.61 31.66 -4.97
CA ASN A 36 27.65 32.76 -5.07
C ASN A 36 26.41 32.57 -4.22
N ASN A 37 26.25 31.37 -3.65
CA ASN A 37 25.16 31.07 -2.78
C ASN A 37 25.36 31.61 -1.37
N VAL A 38 26.60 31.89 -0.95
CA VAL A 38 26.90 32.32 0.43
C VAL A 38 27.45 33.75 0.43
N ASP A 39 26.62 34.69 0.88
CA ASP A 39 27.04 36.09 1.01
C ASP A 39 27.76 36.28 2.36
N TYR A 40 29.06 35.97 2.34
CA TYR A 40 29.95 36.13 3.48
C TYR A 40 30.06 37.58 3.96
N GLU A 41 29.90 38.56 3.07
CA GLU A 41 29.92 39.97 3.44
C GLU A 41 28.67 40.38 4.22
N ALA A 42 27.48 40.00 3.74
CA ALA A 42 26.23 40.26 4.45
C ALA A 42 26.18 39.49 5.79
N THR A 43 26.71 38.26 5.81
CA THR A 43 26.85 37.46 7.03
C THR A 43 27.66 38.21 8.09
N ARG A 44 28.80 38.82 7.69
CA ARG A 44 29.66 39.57 8.60
C ARG A 44 29.05 40.90 9.06
N LYS A 45 28.22 41.54 8.22
CA LYS A 45 27.56 42.82 8.51
C LYS A 45 26.38 42.67 9.49
N GLU A 46 25.73 41.51 9.54
CA GLU A 46 24.52 41.29 10.35
C GLU A 46 24.77 40.86 11.82
N ASN A 47 26.04 40.77 12.27
CA ASN A 47 26.40 40.31 13.62
C ASN A 47 25.69 39.01 14.00
N LEU A 48 25.68 38.04 13.08
CA LEU A 48 25.04 36.74 13.30
C LEU A 48 25.77 35.96 14.41
N PRO A 49 25.07 35.05 15.11
CA PRO A 49 25.72 34.19 16.09
C PRO A 49 26.78 33.31 15.43
N PRO A 50 27.73 32.74 16.20
CA PRO A 50 28.78 31.88 15.65
C PRO A 50 28.21 30.75 14.78
N ASN A 51 28.90 30.45 13.69
CA ASN A 51 28.58 29.36 12.76
C ASN A 51 27.28 29.54 11.98
N TRP A 52 26.64 30.71 12.02
CA TRP A 52 25.51 31.07 11.17
C TRP A 52 25.95 31.85 9.95
N TYR A 53 25.47 31.42 8.79
CA TYR A 53 25.76 32.02 7.49
C TYR A 53 24.48 32.42 6.78
N LYS A 54 24.49 33.56 6.10
CA LYS A 54 23.43 33.99 5.21
C LYS A 54 23.67 33.40 3.82
N VAL A 55 22.73 32.60 3.38
CA VAL A 55 22.79 31.81 2.15
C VAL A 55 21.59 32.16 1.30
N PHE A 56 21.76 32.39 0.01
CA PHE A 56 20.65 32.60 -0.92
C PHE A 56 20.17 31.26 -1.44
N ASP A 57 18.87 31.08 -1.66
CA ASP A 57 18.38 29.87 -2.32
C ASP A 57 18.45 30.07 -3.85
N PRO A 58 19.18 29.24 -4.63
CA PRO A 58 19.24 29.37 -6.08
C PRO A 58 17.86 29.32 -6.76
N ALA A 59 16.88 28.64 -6.15
CA ALA A 59 15.56 28.48 -6.73
C ALA A 59 14.72 29.78 -6.68
N CYS A 60 14.95 30.62 -5.67
CA CYS A 60 14.10 31.80 -5.44
C CYS A 60 14.85 33.11 -5.18
N GLY A 61 16.18 33.07 -5.04
CA GLY A 61 17.03 34.22 -4.72
C GLY A 61 16.74 34.85 -3.35
N LEU A 62 15.96 34.18 -2.49
CA LEU A 62 15.66 34.66 -1.15
C LEU A 62 16.75 34.21 -0.17
N PRO A 63 17.15 35.07 0.78
CA PRO A 63 18.11 34.69 1.80
C PRO A 63 17.44 33.77 2.83
N TYR A 64 18.17 32.74 3.23
CA TYR A 64 17.94 31.93 4.41
C TYR A 64 19.23 31.89 5.24
N TYR A 65 19.13 31.49 6.50
CA TYR A 65 20.27 31.37 7.39
C TYR A 65 20.50 29.91 7.72
N TRP A 66 21.75 29.49 7.61
CA TRP A 66 22.18 28.11 7.87
C TRP A 66 23.27 28.10 8.93
N ASN A 67 23.11 27.20 9.91
CA ASN A 67 24.13 26.92 10.90
C ASN A 67 24.97 25.71 10.45
N VAL A 68 26.27 25.90 10.23
CA VAL A 68 27.16 24.86 9.69
C VAL A 68 27.46 23.75 10.70
N GLU A 69 27.45 24.03 12.00
CA GLU A 69 27.75 23.01 13.03
C GLU A 69 26.57 22.08 13.29
N THR A 70 25.36 22.65 13.36
CA THR A 70 24.15 21.92 13.74
C THR A 70 23.30 21.52 12.54
N ASP A 71 23.66 21.99 11.35
CA ASP A 71 22.89 21.86 10.12
C ASP A 71 21.44 22.36 10.26
N LEU A 72 21.20 23.36 11.11
CA LEU A 72 19.89 23.97 11.28
C LEU A 72 19.68 25.11 10.28
N VAL A 73 18.44 25.33 9.86
CA VAL A 73 18.06 26.37 8.90
C VAL A 73 16.90 27.21 9.42
N THR A 74 16.89 28.49 9.08
CA THR A 74 15.79 29.44 9.36
C THR A 74 15.66 30.44 8.21
N TRP A 75 14.43 30.91 7.95
CA TRP A 75 14.16 31.93 6.94
C TRP A 75 14.41 33.37 7.43
N LEU A 76 14.41 33.57 8.74
CA LEU A 76 14.68 34.86 9.39
C LEU A 76 16.02 34.81 10.11
N SER A 77 16.63 35.97 10.32
CA SER A 77 17.89 36.08 11.06
C SER A 77 17.74 35.39 12.43
N PRO A 78 18.70 34.56 12.88
CA PRO A 78 18.68 33.93 14.21
C PRO A 78 18.58 34.92 15.38
N ASN A 79 18.89 36.19 15.14
CA ASN A 79 18.74 37.27 16.12
C ASN A 79 17.30 37.80 16.22
N ASP A 80 16.42 37.44 15.28
CA ASP A 80 15.02 37.85 15.27
C ASP A 80 14.20 36.97 16.23
N PRO A 81 13.36 37.54 17.12
CA PRO A 81 12.55 36.77 18.07
C PRO A 81 11.50 35.85 17.40
N THR A 82 11.18 36.08 16.13
CA THR A 82 10.22 35.28 15.36
C THR A 82 10.88 34.19 14.51
N ALA A 83 12.21 34.07 14.56
CA ALA A 83 12.95 33.07 13.81
C ALA A 83 12.60 31.64 14.24
N VAL A 84 12.18 30.83 13.29
CA VAL A 84 11.86 29.42 13.51
C VAL A 84 13.01 28.56 12.99
N ILE A 85 13.85 28.10 13.91
CA ILE A 85 15.00 27.26 13.62
C ILE A 85 14.56 25.80 13.47
N THR A 86 14.78 25.21 12.29
CA THR A 86 14.33 23.85 11.96
C THR A 86 15.43 23.03 11.31
N LYS A 87 15.26 21.70 11.32
CA LYS A 87 16.08 20.83 10.46
C LYS A 87 15.76 21.10 8.98
N PRO A 88 16.75 21.04 8.08
CA PRO A 88 16.53 21.25 6.66
C PRO A 88 15.54 20.23 6.11
N ALA A 89 14.61 20.70 5.27
CA ALA A 89 13.52 19.88 4.75
C ALA A 89 14.00 18.58 4.07
N LYS A 90 15.19 18.61 3.44
CA LYS A 90 15.83 17.43 2.84
C LYS A 90 16.14 16.34 3.86
N LYS A 91 16.63 16.69 5.05
CA LYS A 91 16.91 15.74 6.14
C LYS A 91 15.64 15.20 6.79
N VAL A 92 14.66 16.08 7.05
CA VAL A 92 13.36 15.67 7.62
C VAL A 92 12.65 14.66 6.71
N ARG A 93 12.67 14.89 5.39
CA ARG A 93 12.09 13.94 4.43
C ARG A 93 12.80 12.58 4.44
N ALA A 94 14.11 12.55 4.59
CA ALA A 94 14.87 11.31 4.66
C ALA A 94 14.50 10.49 5.92
N GLU A 95 14.48 11.13 7.10
CA GLU A 95 14.10 10.48 8.37
C GLU A 95 12.67 9.90 8.30
N VAL A 96 11.70 10.66 7.77
CA VAL A 96 10.31 10.19 7.64
C VAL A 96 10.17 9.01 6.67
N VAL A 97 10.96 8.98 5.60
CA VAL A 97 10.96 7.85 4.66
C VAL A 97 11.55 6.62 5.33
N ASP A 98 12.63 6.79 6.08
CA ASP A 98 13.30 5.69 6.81
C ASP A 98 12.37 5.09 7.88
N ASP A 99 11.75 5.93 8.71
CA ASP A 99 10.74 5.52 9.71
C ASP A 99 9.56 4.78 9.06
N ARG A 100 9.13 5.23 7.87
CA ARG A 100 8.02 4.60 7.14
C ARG A 100 8.43 3.23 6.60
N VAL A 101 9.67 3.07 6.17
CA VAL A 101 10.21 1.82 5.64
C VAL A 101 10.42 0.82 6.78
N GLU A 102 11.04 1.21 7.90
CA GLU A 102 11.18 0.35 9.09
C GLU A 102 9.81 -0.15 9.58
N ARG A 103 8.83 0.75 9.72
CA ARG A 103 7.48 0.40 10.15
C ARG A 103 6.72 -0.48 9.15
N GLN A 104 7.11 -0.48 7.88
CA GLN A 104 6.58 -1.39 6.87
C GLN A 104 7.19 -2.79 6.97
N PHE A 105 8.45 -2.92 7.41
CA PHE A 105 9.11 -4.21 7.65
C PHE A 105 8.66 -4.89 8.96
N GLU A 106 8.35 -4.14 10.02
CA GLU A 106 7.85 -4.72 11.27
C GLU A 106 6.45 -5.35 11.16
N LYS A 107 5.60 -4.82 10.28
CA LYS A 107 4.22 -5.31 10.09
C LYS A 107 4.13 -6.77 9.62
N PRO A 108 4.83 -7.19 8.55
CA PRO A 108 4.78 -8.58 8.07
C PRO A 108 5.42 -9.56 9.05
N ASP A 109 6.47 -9.19 9.77
CA ASP A 109 7.06 -10.07 10.79
C ASP A 109 6.10 -10.30 11.96
N ARG A 110 5.46 -9.23 12.44
CA ARG A 110 4.45 -9.32 13.50
C ARG A 110 3.20 -10.06 13.05
N GLU A 111 2.85 -10.00 11.77
CA GLU A 111 1.74 -10.78 11.19
C GLU A 111 2.09 -12.25 11.04
N ARG A 112 3.31 -12.57 10.60
CA ARG A 112 3.85 -13.93 10.51
C ARG A 112 3.90 -14.61 11.89
N ASP A 113 4.29 -13.89 12.93
CA ASP A 113 4.29 -14.44 14.28
C ASP A 113 2.88 -14.68 14.83
N ARG A 114 1.92 -13.79 14.53
CA ARG A 114 0.49 -14.02 14.84
C ARG A 114 -0.07 -15.22 14.08
N GLU A 115 0.35 -15.43 12.84
CA GLU A 115 -0.08 -16.58 12.04
C GLU A 115 0.44 -17.89 12.65
N ARG A 116 1.71 -17.93 13.05
CA ARG A 116 2.30 -19.06 13.79
C ARG A 116 1.57 -19.34 15.10
N GLU A 117 1.14 -18.30 15.81
CA GLU A 117 0.37 -18.47 17.05
C GLU A 117 -1.02 -19.06 16.78
N ARG A 118 -1.72 -18.58 15.75
CA ARG A 118 -3.01 -19.15 15.30
C ARG A 118 -2.87 -20.60 14.84
N GLU A 119 -1.76 -20.97 14.21
CA GLU A 119 -1.50 -22.35 13.81
C GLU A 119 -1.35 -23.26 15.04
N ARG A 120 -0.56 -22.83 16.03
CA ARG A 120 -0.44 -23.54 17.32
C ARG A 120 -1.78 -23.67 18.04
N GLU A 121 -2.64 -22.65 17.97
CA GLU A 121 -3.97 -22.71 18.56
C GLU A 121 -4.88 -23.73 17.86
N ARG A 122 -4.86 -23.77 16.52
CA ARG A 122 -5.58 -24.80 15.75
C ARG A 122 -5.09 -26.21 16.06
N ASP A 123 -3.79 -26.41 16.24
CA ASP A 123 -3.26 -27.73 16.58
C ASP A 123 -3.70 -28.18 17.98
N ARG A 124 -3.73 -27.27 18.96
CA ARG A 124 -4.31 -27.55 20.28
C ARG A 124 -5.81 -27.85 20.21
N GLU A 125 -6.55 -27.18 19.33
CA GLU A 125 -7.98 -27.44 19.13
C GLU A 125 -8.21 -28.83 18.52
N ARG A 126 -7.43 -29.21 17.51
CA ARG A 126 -7.45 -30.56 16.92
C ARG A 126 -7.11 -31.64 17.95
N GLU A 127 -6.19 -31.38 18.86
CA GLU A 127 -5.84 -32.31 19.94
C GLU A 127 -7.02 -32.49 20.91
N ARG A 128 -7.66 -31.38 21.32
CA ARG A 128 -8.88 -31.42 22.15
C ARG A 128 -10.04 -32.13 21.45
N GLU A 129 -10.20 -31.98 20.14
CA GLU A 129 -11.20 -32.72 19.37
C GLU A 129 -10.93 -34.23 19.39
N ARG A 130 -9.66 -34.64 19.17
CA ARG A 130 -9.28 -36.06 19.26
C ARG A 130 -9.56 -36.64 20.65
N ASP A 131 -9.29 -35.89 21.71
CA ASP A 131 -9.57 -36.35 23.07
C ASP A 131 -11.08 -36.48 23.33
N ARG A 132 -11.89 -35.51 22.86
CA ARG A 132 -13.36 -35.63 22.92
C ARG A 132 -13.87 -36.82 22.13
N ASP A 133 -13.30 -37.11 20.97
CA ASP A 133 -13.68 -38.26 20.15
C ASP A 133 -13.32 -39.58 20.84
N ARG A 134 -12.15 -39.66 21.50
CA ARG A 134 -11.77 -40.81 22.35
C ARG A 134 -12.75 -41.00 23.51
N ASP A 135 -13.06 -39.93 24.24
CA ASP A 135 -14.04 -39.97 25.35
C ASP A 135 -15.42 -40.42 24.86
N ARG A 136 -15.80 -40.01 23.64
CA ARG A 136 -17.07 -40.39 23.02
C ARG A 136 -17.10 -41.84 22.58
N ASP A 137 -15.98 -42.40 22.14
CA ASP A 137 -15.87 -43.81 21.78
C ASP A 137 -15.86 -44.70 23.04
N ASP A 138 -15.12 -44.33 24.10
CA ASP A 138 -15.16 -45.02 25.40
C ASP A 138 -16.58 -44.97 26.01
N GLY A 139 -17.24 -43.82 25.90
CA GLY A 139 -18.64 -43.66 26.30
C GLY A 139 -19.60 -44.55 25.52
N ARG A 140 -19.41 -44.71 24.20
CA ARG A 140 -20.22 -45.61 23.37
C ARG A 140 -20.01 -47.07 23.71
N ASP A 141 -18.80 -47.50 24.03
CA ASP A 141 -18.53 -48.87 24.41
C ASP A 141 -19.13 -49.20 25.79
N ARG A 142 -19.02 -48.29 26.77
CA ARG A 142 -19.74 -48.42 28.05
C ARG A 142 -21.25 -48.42 27.89
N ASP A 143 -21.79 -47.56 27.04
CA ASP A 143 -23.23 -47.53 26.77
C ASP A 143 -23.70 -48.76 25.98
N ARG A 144 -22.86 -49.32 25.10
CA ARG A 144 -23.13 -50.57 24.39
C ARG A 144 -23.17 -51.74 25.38
N ASP A 145 -22.24 -51.80 26.32
CA ASP A 145 -22.23 -52.84 27.37
C ASP A 145 -23.41 -52.69 28.34
N ARG A 146 -23.75 -51.46 28.73
CA ARG A 146 -24.97 -51.17 29.52
C ARG A 146 -26.25 -51.47 28.76
N ARG A 147 -26.31 -51.19 27.44
CA ARG A 147 -27.47 -51.53 26.60
C ARG A 147 -27.55 -53.03 26.34
N LYS A 148 -26.44 -53.75 26.26
CA LYS A 148 -26.41 -55.20 26.08
C LYS A 148 -26.98 -55.89 27.33
N THR A 149 -26.53 -55.49 28.52
CA THR A 149 -27.11 -55.94 29.80
C THR A 149 -28.58 -55.54 29.94
N ARG A 150 -28.96 -54.29 29.64
CA ARG A 150 -30.36 -53.85 29.74
C ARG A 150 -31.30 -54.44 28.67
N ARG A 151 -30.77 -54.86 27.51
CA ARG A 151 -31.52 -55.52 26.43
C ARG A 151 -31.74 -57.01 26.71
N GLU A 152 -30.82 -57.66 27.43
CA GLU A 152 -31.02 -59.02 27.93
C GLU A 152 -32.10 -59.06 29.03
N ASP A 153 -32.23 -58.00 29.84
CA ASP A 153 -33.21 -57.94 30.95
C ASP A 153 -34.55 -57.23 30.63
N MET A 154 -34.66 -56.42 29.58
CA MET A 154 -35.86 -55.57 29.36
C MET A 154 -36.12 -55.26 27.87
N ALA A 155 -36.76 -56.16 27.14
CA ALA A 155 -37.24 -55.89 25.78
C ALA A 155 -38.79 -55.78 25.75
N PRO A 156 -39.37 -54.58 25.55
CA PRO A 156 -40.76 -54.43 25.11
C PRO A 156 -40.83 -54.44 23.57
N PRO A 157 -41.84 -55.08 22.96
CA PRO A 157 -42.01 -55.08 21.51
C PRO A 157 -42.63 -53.74 21.08
N TYR A 158 -42.20 -53.27 19.91
CA TYR A 158 -42.73 -52.15 19.13
C TYR A 158 -42.08 -50.76 19.37
N GLY A 159 -41.30 -50.33 18.38
CA GLY A 159 -40.69 -49.01 18.32
C GLY A 159 -41.67 -47.91 17.91
N LYS A 160 -41.25 -46.66 18.07
CA LYS A 160 -41.78 -45.52 17.31
C LYS A 160 -40.80 -44.35 17.24
N SER A 161 -40.70 -43.86 16.02
CA SER A 161 -40.12 -42.61 15.54
C SER A 161 -40.71 -41.36 16.21
N LYS A 162 -39.90 -40.29 16.33
CA LYS A 162 -40.38 -38.91 16.16
C LYS A 162 -39.27 -37.97 15.69
N ARG A 163 -39.17 -37.84 14.36
CA ARG A 163 -38.75 -36.59 13.70
C ARG A 163 -39.91 -35.61 13.85
N GLY A 164 -39.62 -34.41 14.33
CA GLY A 164 -40.57 -33.31 14.45
C GLY A 164 -39.96 -32.15 15.21
N ARG A 165 -39.08 -31.38 14.54
CA ARG A 165 -38.76 -30.02 15.03
C ARG A 165 -40.00 -29.18 14.77
N LYS A 166 -40.64 -28.78 15.86
CA LYS A 166 -41.76 -27.84 15.89
C LYS A 166 -41.28 -26.47 15.40
N ASP A 167 -42.00 -25.93 14.43
CA ASP A 167 -42.02 -24.53 14.01
C ASP A 167 -42.64 -23.57 15.06
N GLU A 168 -42.54 -23.84 16.37
CA GLU A 168 -43.36 -23.13 17.38
C GLU A 168 -42.63 -22.83 18.70
N GLU A 169 -41.40 -22.38 18.64
CA GLU A 169 -40.79 -21.68 19.79
C GLU A 169 -39.88 -20.58 19.25
N MET A 170 -40.51 -19.55 18.65
CA MET A 170 -39.80 -18.32 18.35
C MET A 170 -39.40 -17.66 19.66
N ASP A 171 -38.14 -17.26 19.74
CA ASP A 171 -37.62 -16.52 20.87
C ASP A 171 -38.46 -15.23 21.03
N PRO A 172 -39.09 -15.00 22.20
CA PRO A 172 -39.83 -13.77 22.49
C PRO A 172 -38.96 -12.50 22.53
N MET A 173 -37.69 -12.59 22.11
CA MET A 173 -36.81 -11.46 21.85
C MET A 173 -36.29 -11.42 20.40
N ASP A 174 -36.71 -12.33 19.51
CA ASP A 174 -36.33 -12.29 18.09
C ASP A 174 -37.12 -11.20 17.35
N PRO A 175 -36.47 -10.25 16.66
CA PRO A 175 -37.17 -9.23 15.88
C PRO A 175 -38.09 -9.83 14.79
N SER A 176 -37.81 -11.02 14.27
CA SER A 176 -38.70 -11.70 13.32
C SER A 176 -39.95 -12.30 13.97
N ALA A 177 -40.01 -12.37 15.31
CA ALA A 177 -41.22 -12.74 16.06
C ALA A 177 -42.20 -11.56 16.24
N TYR A 178 -41.73 -10.30 16.18
CA TYR A 178 -42.58 -9.11 16.39
C TYR A 178 -42.65 -8.16 15.18
N SER A 179 -41.84 -8.35 14.14
CA SER A 179 -41.81 -7.47 12.97
C SER A 179 -42.29 -8.18 11.69
N ASP A 180 -42.80 -7.39 10.73
CA ASP A 180 -43.17 -7.83 9.37
C ASP A 180 -41.93 -8.05 8.48
N ALA A 181 -40.78 -8.35 9.09
CA ALA A 181 -39.57 -8.67 8.38
C ALA A 181 -39.80 -9.96 7.57
N PRO A 182 -39.56 -9.95 6.25
CA PRO A 182 -39.76 -11.13 5.43
C PRO A 182 -38.87 -12.26 5.96
N ARG A 183 -39.49 -13.39 6.30
CA ARG A 183 -38.82 -14.63 6.73
C ARG A 183 -38.10 -15.26 5.54
N GLY A 184 -36.93 -14.73 5.21
CA GLY A 184 -36.07 -15.19 4.13
C GLY A 184 -34.88 -16.00 4.65
N SER A 185 -34.41 -16.97 3.87
CA SER A 185 -33.05 -17.46 4.05
C SER A 185 -32.06 -16.36 3.63
N TRP A 186 -30.81 -16.43 4.08
CA TRP A 186 -29.75 -15.46 3.73
C TRP A 186 -29.60 -15.24 2.20
N SER A 187 -30.15 -16.12 1.37
CA SER A 187 -30.15 -15.99 -0.09
C SER A 187 -31.29 -15.15 -0.68
N SER A 188 -32.29 -14.74 0.11
CA SER A 188 -33.42 -13.93 -0.39
C SER A 188 -32.96 -12.51 -0.72
N GLY A 189 -32.97 -12.15 -2.01
CA GLY A 189 -32.63 -10.80 -2.49
C GLY A 189 -31.23 -10.65 -3.10
N LEU A 190 -30.39 -11.69 -3.09
CA LEU A 190 -29.14 -11.68 -3.86
C LEU A 190 -29.41 -12.03 -5.33
N PRO A 191 -28.82 -11.30 -6.30
CA PRO A 191 -28.90 -11.67 -7.70
C PRO A 191 -28.35 -13.08 -7.89
N LYS A 192 -29.04 -13.90 -8.70
CA LYS A 192 -28.59 -15.28 -8.93
C LYS A 192 -27.19 -15.23 -9.52
N ARG A 193 -26.34 -16.18 -9.14
CA ARG A 193 -24.92 -16.29 -9.54
C ARG A 193 -24.66 -16.22 -11.06
N ASN A 194 -25.72 -16.30 -11.88
CA ASN A 194 -25.69 -16.28 -13.34
C ASN A 194 -26.23 -14.97 -13.97
N GLU A 195 -26.71 -13.99 -13.19
CA GLU A 195 -27.23 -12.70 -13.70
C GLU A 195 -26.18 -11.59 -13.74
N ALA A 196 -25.10 -11.71 -12.96
CA ALA A 196 -23.99 -10.77 -13.05
C ALA A 196 -23.17 -11.05 -14.32
N LYS A 197 -23.45 -10.31 -15.39
CA LYS A 197 -22.65 -10.26 -16.63
C LYS A 197 -21.33 -9.52 -16.40
N THR A 198 -20.62 -9.88 -15.34
CA THR A 198 -19.28 -9.38 -15.03
C THR A 198 -18.29 -10.21 -15.81
N GLY A 199 -17.90 -9.73 -17.00
CA GLY A 199 -16.77 -10.25 -17.77
C GLY A 199 -15.43 -9.87 -17.11
N ALA A 200 -15.31 -10.18 -15.81
CA ALA A 200 -14.12 -9.91 -15.01
C ALA A 200 -13.57 -11.26 -14.55
N ASP A 201 -12.30 -11.51 -14.85
CA ASP A 201 -11.61 -12.72 -14.43
C ASP A 201 -11.53 -12.77 -12.91
N THR A 202 -12.12 -13.81 -12.30
CA THR A 202 -12.20 -13.98 -10.84
C THR A 202 -10.84 -14.33 -10.20
N THR A 203 -9.78 -14.40 -10.99
CA THR A 203 -8.43 -14.80 -10.55
C THR A 203 -7.59 -13.62 -10.04
N ALA A 204 -8.00 -12.37 -10.28
CA ALA A 204 -7.23 -11.20 -9.86
C ALA A 204 -7.69 -10.67 -8.49
N ALA A 205 -6.84 -10.82 -7.48
CA ALA A 205 -7.05 -10.21 -6.16
C ALA A 205 -6.52 -8.76 -6.17
N GLY A 206 -7.42 -7.78 -6.24
CA GLY A 206 -7.10 -6.35 -6.10
C GLY A 206 -8.14 -5.43 -6.74
N PRO A 207 -8.15 -4.11 -6.44
CA PRO A 207 -8.98 -3.13 -7.14
C PRO A 207 -8.51 -3.03 -8.59
N LEU A 208 -9.16 -3.82 -9.44
CA LEU A 208 -8.76 -4.03 -10.81
C LEU A 208 -9.30 -2.88 -11.67
N PHE A 209 -8.54 -1.78 -11.75
CA PHE A 209 -8.75 -0.73 -12.75
C PHE A 209 -8.33 -1.25 -14.14
N GLN A 210 -8.96 -2.34 -14.59
CA GLN A 210 -8.84 -2.79 -15.96
C GLN A 210 -9.71 -1.89 -16.82
N GLN A 211 -9.06 -1.21 -17.76
CA GLN A 211 -9.72 -0.45 -18.81
C GLN A 211 -10.69 -1.40 -19.53
N ARG A 212 -11.99 -1.18 -19.29
CA ARG A 212 -13.03 -2.02 -19.88
C ARG A 212 -12.97 -1.88 -21.40
N PRO A 213 -12.91 -2.98 -22.16
CA PRO A 213 -12.96 -2.88 -23.61
C PRO A 213 -14.26 -2.20 -24.04
N TYR A 214 -14.16 -1.27 -24.99
CA TYR A 214 -15.33 -0.58 -25.53
C TYR A 214 -16.35 -1.61 -26.03
N PRO A 215 -17.67 -1.36 -25.83
CA PRO A 215 -18.70 -2.23 -26.35
C PRO A 215 -18.55 -2.39 -27.86
N SER A 216 -18.76 -3.61 -28.36
CA SER A 216 -18.66 -3.86 -29.79
C SER A 216 -19.68 -3.01 -30.56
N PRO A 217 -19.40 -2.60 -31.81
CA PRO A 217 -20.30 -1.74 -32.59
C PRO A 217 -21.76 -2.24 -32.62
N GLY A 218 -21.98 -3.56 -32.72
CA GLY A 218 -23.33 -4.14 -32.67
C GLY A 218 -24.02 -4.07 -31.31
N ALA A 219 -23.28 -4.03 -30.19
CA ALA A 219 -23.85 -3.79 -28.87
C ALA A 219 -24.32 -2.34 -28.71
N VAL A 220 -23.54 -1.38 -29.23
CA VAL A 220 -23.90 0.05 -29.26
C VAL A 220 -25.16 0.28 -30.10
N LEU A 221 -25.23 -0.32 -31.29
CA LEU A 221 -26.41 -0.22 -32.17
C LEU A 221 -27.69 -0.77 -31.50
N ARG A 222 -27.59 -1.90 -30.79
CA ARG A 222 -28.75 -2.46 -30.05
C ARG A 222 -29.18 -1.58 -28.87
N ALA A 223 -28.23 -1.02 -28.13
CA ALA A 223 -28.55 -0.10 -27.03
C ALA A 223 -29.25 1.17 -27.55
N ASN A 224 -28.77 1.72 -28.67
CA ASN A 224 -29.40 2.88 -29.30
C ASN A 224 -30.79 2.55 -29.86
N ALA A 225 -30.99 1.36 -30.44
CA ALA A 225 -32.30 0.91 -30.91
C ALA A 225 -33.30 0.70 -29.77
N ALA A 226 -32.86 0.15 -28.63
CA ALA A 226 -33.70 -0.02 -27.44
C ALA A 226 -34.08 1.33 -26.78
N ASN A 227 -33.24 2.35 -26.94
CA ASN A 227 -33.49 3.71 -26.44
C ASN A 227 -34.30 4.58 -27.42
N GLN A 228 -34.66 4.07 -28.61
CA GLN A 228 -35.63 4.75 -29.46
C GLN A 228 -37.02 4.56 -28.84
N ILE A 229 -37.48 5.59 -28.13
CA ILE A 229 -38.86 5.70 -27.68
C ILE A 229 -39.73 5.72 -28.95
N PRO A 230 -40.73 4.84 -29.09
CA PRO A 230 -41.63 4.90 -30.23
C PRO A 230 -42.32 6.27 -30.21
N LYS A 231 -42.11 7.08 -31.25
CA LYS A 231 -43.01 8.19 -31.55
C LYS A 231 -44.31 7.56 -32.05
N GLU A 232 -45.41 7.92 -31.39
CA GLU A 232 -46.79 7.47 -31.66
C GLU A 232 -47.15 7.46 -33.15
#